data_AF-A0A239PV66-F1
#
_entry.id   AF-A0A239PV66-F1
#
_cell.length_a   1.000
_cell.length_b   1.000
_cell.length_c   1.000
_cell.angle_alpha   90.00
_cell.angle_beta   90.00
_cell.angle_gamma   90.00
#
_symmetry.space_group_name_H-M   'P 1'
#
loop_
_entity.id
_entity.type
_entity.pdbx_description
1 polymer ?
#
loop_
_entity_poly.entity_id
_entity_poly.type
_entity_poly.pdbx_seq_one_letter_code
_entity_poly.pdbx_strand_id
1 'polypeptide(L)'
;MNAGDQKRKEAVRALMNIALIEGMALFLVVALYLATGGLAYLVGGVVAASLVFAPLFARWLKAHGAAFRNPDGARETDYTKAP
;
A
#
# COMPACT_ATOMS: atom_id res chain seq x y z
N MET A 1 -2.95 -24.02 10.24
CA MET A 1 -3.04 -22.66 9.67
C MET A 1 -2.97 -22.80 8.15
N ASN A 2 -3.90 -22.20 7.40
CA ASN A 2 -3.93 -22.32 5.95
C ASN A 2 -2.80 -21.52 5.28
N ALA A 3 -2.16 -22.08 4.26
CA ALA A 3 -1.06 -21.43 3.54
C ALA A 3 -1.46 -20.07 2.90
N GLY A 4 -2.74 -19.87 2.58
CA GLY A 4 -3.28 -18.60 2.13
C GLY A 4 -3.29 -17.50 3.21
N ASP A 5 -3.54 -17.88 4.46
CA ASP A 5 -3.57 -16.94 5.60
C ASP A 5 -2.17 -16.42 5.92
N GLN A 6 -1.14 -17.27 5.80
CA GLN A 6 0.26 -16.87 5.96
C GLN A 6 0.68 -15.86 4.89
N LYS A 7 0.36 -16.13 3.61
CA LYS A 7 0.66 -15.22 2.50
C LYS A 7 -0.03 -13.87 2.64
N ARG A 8 -1.29 -13.84 3.10
CA ARG A 8 -2.01 -12.58 3.40
C ARG A 8 -1.37 -11.82 4.55
N LYS A 9 -1.01 -12.49 5.65
CA LYS A 9 -0.34 -11.85 6.79
C LYS A 9 1.01 -11.25 6.42
N GLU A 10 1.81 -11.95 5.62
CA GLU A 10 3.08 -11.45 5.11
C GLU A 10 2.89 -10.24 4.21
N ALA A 11 1.91 -10.30 3.29
CA ALA A 11 1.56 -9.18 2.44
C ALA A 11 1.15 -7.93 3.23
N VAL A 12 0.29 -8.09 4.24
CA VAL A 12 -0.15 -6.99 5.13
C VAL A 12 1.03 -6.45 5.94
N ARG A 13 1.90 -7.31 6.47
CA ARG A 13 3.09 -6.87 7.22
C ARG A 13 4.05 -6.07 6.35
N ALA A 14 4.29 -6.51 5.12
CA ALA A 14 5.12 -5.79 4.17
C ALA A 14 4.51 -4.42 3.81
N LEU A 15 3.19 -4.36 3.59
CA LEU A 15 2.49 -3.10 3.33
C LEU A 15 2.58 -2.14 4.53
N MET A 16 2.37 -2.66 5.74
CA MET A 16 2.43 -1.88 6.97
C MET A 16 3.83 -1.30 7.20
N ASN A 17 4.89 -2.06 6.92
CA ASN A 17 6.25 -1.53 6.98
C ASN A 17 6.48 -0.40 5.99
N ILE A 18 6.00 -0.54 4.74
CA ILE A 18 6.09 0.53 3.73
C ILE A 18 5.36 1.78 4.22
N ALA A 19 4.12 1.63 4.69
CA ALA A 19 3.29 2.72 5.18
C ALA A 19 3.89 3.43 6.41
N LEU A 20 4.52 2.68 7.33
CA LEU A 20 5.20 3.25 8.49
C LEU A 20 6.39 4.13 8.08
N ILE A 21 7.21 3.64 7.15
CA ILE A 21 8.38 4.38 6.67
C ILE A 21 7.92 5.61 5.86
N GLU A 22 6.90 5.47 5.03
CA GLU A 22 6.30 6.60 4.29
C GLU A 22 5.70 7.65 5.23
N GLY A 23 4.96 7.21 6.25
CA GLY A 23 4.40 8.09 7.27
C GLY A 23 5.48 8.86 8.03
N MET A 24 6.58 8.20 8.41
CA MET A 24 7.73 8.86 9.02
C MET A 24 8.38 9.89 8.09
N ALA A 25 8.55 9.55 6.82
CA ALA A 25 9.14 10.46 5.83
C ALA A 25 8.26 11.71 5.64
N LEU A 26 6.95 11.53 5.45
CA LEU A 26 6.01 12.64 5.31
C LEU A 26 5.92 13.48 6.60
N PHE A 27 5.98 12.85 7.77
CA PHE A 27 6.04 13.57 9.04
C PHE A 27 7.28 14.48 9.09
N LEU A 28 8.45 14.00 8.68
CA LEU A 28 9.68 14.80 8.63
C LEU A 28 9.57 15.95 7.61
N VAL A 29 8.95 15.71 6.46
CA VAL A 29 8.69 16.77 5.46
C VAL A 29 7.81 17.87 6.04
N VAL A 30 6.72 17.49 6.72
CA VAL A 30 5.82 18.46 7.38
C VAL A 30 6.55 19.19 8.51
N ALA A 31 7.31 18.49 9.34
CA ALA A 31 8.10 19.11 10.41
C ALA A 31 9.12 20.12 9.85
N LEU A 32 9.80 19.80 8.75
CA LEU A 32 10.74 20.69 8.08
C LEU A 32 10.03 21.92 7.50
N TYR A 33 8.85 21.74 6.90
CA TYR A 33 8.02 22.85 6.45
C TYR A 33 7.61 23.77 7.61
N LEU A 34 7.12 23.22 8.71
CA LEU A 34 6.71 24.01 9.88
C LEU A 34 7.89 24.76 10.53
N ALA A 35 9.08 24.16 10.53
CA ALA A 35 10.28 24.77 11.09
C ALA A 35 10.84 25.91 10.21
N THR A 36 10.68 25.83 8.89
CA THR A 36 11.28 26.78 7.93
C THR A 36 10.29 27.76 7.32
N GLY A 37 8.99 27.46 7.35
CA GLY A 37 7.94 28.17 6.60
C GLY A 37 8.06 28.06 5.07
N GLY A 38 9.02 27.30 4.56
CA GLY A 38 9.32 27.24 3.13
C GLY A 38 8.45 26.24 2.41
N LEU A 39 7.46 26.71 1.63
CA LEU A 39 6.58 25.85 0.82
C LEU A 39 7.36 24.91 -0.12
N ALA A 40 8.54 25.33 -0.58
CA ALA A 40 9.44 24.52 -1.41
C ALA A 40 9.87 23.21 -0.71
N TYR A 41 10.07 23.21 0.61
CA TYR A 41 10.41 21.99 1.36
C TYR A 41 9.22 21.03 1.45
N LEU A 42 8.00 21.57 1.58
CA LEU A 42 6.79 20.75 1.57
C LEU A 42 6.58 20.11 0.20
N VAL A 43 6.56 20.90 -0.86
CA VAL A 43 6.33 20.41 -2.23
C VAL A 43 7.46 19.48 -2.66
N GLY A 44 8.72 19.90 -2.49
CA GLY A 44 9.88 19.10 -2.83
C GLY A 44 9.94 17.79 -2.04
N GLY A 45 9.63 17.83 -0.73
CA GLY A 45 9.58 16.65 0.12
C GLY A 45 8.48 15.66 -0.28
N VAL A 46 7.28 16.14 -0.61
CA VAL A 46 6.17 15.29 -1.10
C VAL A 46 6.51 14.66 -2.45
N VAL A 47 7.09 15.43 -3.38
CA VAL A 47 7.52 14.91 -4.69
C VAL A 47 8.64 13.87 -4.52
N ALA A 48 9.63 14.15 -3.68
CA ALA A 48 10.71 13.21 -3.39
C ALA A 48 10.19 11.92 -2.75
N ALA A 49 9.30 12.02 -1.75
CA ALA A 49 8.66 10.86 -1.15
C ALA A 49 7.89 10.06 -2.20
N SER A 50 7.10 10.71 -3.05
CA SER A 50 6.32 10.05 -4.10
C SER A 50 7.21 9.27 -5.07
N LEU A 51 8.36 9.83 -5.47
CA LEU A 51 9.31 9.17 -6.37
C LEU A 51 9.95 7.90 -5.75
N VAL A 52 10.09 7.86 -4.43
CA VAL A 52 10.64 6.70 -3.71
C VAL A 52 9.57 5.65 -3.42
N PHE A 53 8.40 6.07 -2.91
CA PHE A 53 7.36 5.15 -2.44
C PHE A 53 6.47 4.61 -3.55
N ALA A 54 6.23 5.36 -4.64
CA ALA A 54 5.46 4.86 -5.78
C ALA A 54 6.02 3.57 -6.39
N PRO A 55 7.33 3.46 -6.71
CA PRO A 55 7.88 2.20 -7.23
C PRO A 55 7.89 1.08 -6.18
N LEU A 56 8.09 1.39 -4.89
CA LEU A 56 8.01 0.39 -3.82
C LEU A 56 6.60 -0.19 -3.70
N PHE A 57 5.59 0.67 -3.69
CA PHE A 57 4.19 0.26 -3.66
C PHE A 57 3.81 -0.52 -4.92
N ALA A 58 4.25 -0.11 -6.11
CA ALA A 58 4.01 -0.85 -7.35
C ALA A 58 4.61 -2.26 -7.32
N ARG A 59 5.82 -2.42 -6.76
CA ARG A 59 6.46 -3.73 -6.58
C ARG A 59 5.69 -4.58 -5.58
N TRP A 60 5.26 -4.01 -4.46
CA TRP A 60 4.41 -4.71 -3.49
C TRP A 60 3.09 -5.16 -4.11
N LEU A 61 2.42 -4.27 -4.86
CA LEU A 61 1.16 -4.56 -5.53
C LEU A 61 1.30 -5.69 -6.55
N LYS A 62 2.40 -5.71 -7.32
CA LYS A 62 2.69 -6.81 -8.26
C LYS A 62 2.93 -8.14 -7.54
N ALA A 63 3.61 -8.12 -6.39
CA ALA A 63 3.95 -9.33 -5.64
C ALA A 63 2.78 -9.91 -4.83
N HIS A 64 1.94 -9.04 -4.27
CA HIS A 64 0.91 -9.44 -3.30
C HIS A 64 -0.52 -9.13 -3.73
N GLY A 65 -0.75 -8.33 -4.77
CA GLY A 65 -2.09 -7.93 -5.22
C GLY A 65 -2.99 -9.12 -5.59
N ALA A 66 -2.39 -10.22 -6.09
CA ALA A 66 -3.13 -11.45 -6.38
C ALA A 66 -3.71 -12.12 -5.11
N ALA A 67 -3.06 -11.96 -3.95
CA ALA A 67 -3.56 -12.50 -2.68
C ALA A 67 -4.81 -11.76 -2.18
N PHE A 68 -5.04 -10.53 -2.66
CA PHE A 68 -6.19 -9.68 -2.33
C PHE A 68 -7.28 -9.66 -3.41
N ARG A 69 -7.02 -10.21 -4.61
CA ARG A 69 -8.10 -10.52 -5.57
C ARG A 69 -8.97 -11.63 -4.97
N ASN A 70 -10.12 -11.28 -4.42
CA ASN A 70 -11.15 -12.24 -4.04
C ASN A 70 -11.67 -12.96 -5.30
N PRO A 71 -11.52 -14.29 -5.42
CA PRO A 71 -12.22 -15.05 -6.44
C PRO A 71 -13.71 -15.24 -6.10
N ASP A 72 -14.16 -14.93 -4.89
CA ASP A 72 -15.53 -15.21 -4.43
C ASP A 72 -16.60 -14.29 -5.02
N GLY A 73 -16.22 -13.19 -5.69
CA GLY A 73 -17.15 -12.40 -6.51
C GLY A 73 -17.59 -13.11 -7.80
N ALA A 74 -17.01 -14.26 -8.14
CA ALA A 74 -17.38 -15.07 -9.30
C ALA A 74 -18.27 -16.28 -8.94
N ARG A 75 -18.63 -16.46 -7.66
CA ARG A 75 -19.50 -17.57 -7.20
C ARG A 75 -20.99 -17.21 -7.10
N GLU A 76 -21.38 -15.98 -7.44
CA GLU A 76 -22.77 -15.51 -7.32
C GLU A 76 -23.63 -15.78 -8.57
N THR A 77 -23.15 -16.51 -9.58
CA THR A 77 -23.92 -16.81 -10.80
C THR A 77 -24.29 -18.28 -10.98
N ASP A 78 -24.09 -19.15 -10.00
CA ASP A 78 -24.45 -20.59 -10.11
C ASP A 78 -25.79 -20.92 -9.42
N TYR A 79 -26.78 -20.03 -9.57
CA TYR A 79 -28.18 -20.28 -9.17
C TYR A 79 -29.11 -20.54 -10.37
N THR A 80 -28.60 -20.55 -11.60
CA THR A 80 -29.42 -20.78 -12.83
C THR A 80 -29.59 -22.25 -13.23
N LYS A 81 -29.18 -23.22 -12.41
CA LYS A 81 -29.59 -24.62 -12.60
C LYS A 81 -30.68 -25.01 -11.60
N ALA A 82 -31.91 -24.61 -11.90
CA ALA A 82 -33.08 -25.29 -11.39
C ALA A 82 -33.32 -26.59 -12.20
N PRO A 83 -33.76 -27.70 -11.57
CA PRO A 83 -34.18 -28.92 -12.26
C PRO A 83 -35.47 -28.74 -13.08
#